data_AF-A0A381W7G1-F1
#
_entry.id   AF-A0A381W7G1-F1
#
_cell.length_a   1.000
_cell.length_b   1.000
_cell.length_c   1.000
_cell.angle_alpha   90.00
_cell.angle_beta   90.00
_cell.angle_gamma   90.00
#
_symmetry.space_group_name_H-M   'P 1'
#
loop_
_entity.id
_entity.type
_entity.pdbx_description
1 polymer ?
#
loop_
_entity_poly.entity_id
_entity_poly.type
_entity_poly.pdbx_seq_one_letter_code
_entity_poly.pdbx_strand_id
1 'polypeptide(L)'
;MTCNINDLVEYEVEPNVERIGKITEVSSDMDSYEDMELKDGVPLYYSKKLKRYVPVKDKNMDTVFLGVTSKNGKRTDYIYMDEILRCFKENEDEG
;
A
#
# COMPACT_ATOMS: atom_id res chain seq x y z
N MET A 1 6.38 -7.55 -6.22
CA MET A 1 4.91 -7.58 -6.23
C MET A 1 4.43 -6.28 -6.87
N THR A 2 3.44 -6.30 -7.76
CA THR A 2 2.95 -5.07 -8.42
C THR A 2 1.53 -4.75 -7.95
N CYS A 3 1.42 -3.96 -6.89
CA CYS A 3 0.14 -3.49 -6.36
C CYS A 3 0.00 -1.99 -6.51
N ASN A 4 -1.23 -1.53 -6.70
CA ASN A 4 -1.60 -0.12 -6.71
C ASN A 4 -2.73 0.13 -5.70
N ILE A 5 -3.00 1.40 -5.42
CA ILE A 5 -4.24 1.77 -4.75
C ILE A 5 -5.42 1.26 -5.61
N ASN A 6 -6.43 0.72 -4.93
CA ASN A 6 -7.60 -0.01 -5.44
C ASN A 6 -7.39 -1.48 -5.81
N ASP A 7 -6.17 -2.01 -5.82
CA ASP A 7 -5.97 -3.45 -5.95
C ASP A 7 -6.42 -4.19 -4.68
N LEU A 8 -6.77 -5.46 -4.84
CA LEU A 8 -7.04 -6.35 -3.71
C LEU A 8 -5.74 -7.00 -3.25
N VAL A 9 -5.57 -7.14 -1.94
CA VAL A 9 -4.43 -7.83 -1.33
C VAL A 9 -4.90 -8.88 -0.35
N GLU A 10 -4.16 -9.99 -0.33
CA GLU A 10 -4.18 -11.00 0.73
C GLU A 10 -3.04 -10.68 1.70
N TYR A 11 -3.36 -10.61 2.98
CA TYR A 11 -2.43 -10.23 4.04
C TYR A 11 -2.69 -11.02 5.32
N GLU A 12 -1.65 -11.18 6.13
CA GLU A 12 -1.72 -11.83 7.43
C GLU A 12 -1.94 -10.79 8.53
N VAL A 13 -2.91 -10.99 9.42
CA VAL A 13 -3.13 -10.09 10.59
C VAL A 13 -2.65 -10.69 11.91
N GLU A 14 -2.64 -12.01 11.98
CA GLU A 14 -2.16 -12.81 13.09
C GLU A 14 -1.61 -14.12 12.50
N PRO A 15 -0.73 -14.84 13.21
CA PRO A 15 -0.18 -16.10 12.71
C PRO A 15 -1.25 -17.08 12.21
N ASN A 16 -1.23 -17.39 10.91
CA ASN A 16 -2.17 -18.23 10.16
C ASN A 16 -3.60 -17.65 10.02
N VAL A 17 -3.77 -16.34 10.17
CA VAL A 17 -5.04 -15.64 9.97
C VAL A 17 -4.93 -14.68 8.78
N GLU A 18 -5.33 -15.19 7.61
CA GLU A 18 -5.30 -14.45 6.35
C GLU A 18 -6.61 -13.67 6.12
N ARG A 19 -6.50 -12.51 5.48
CA ARG A 19 -7.63 -11.66 5.08
C ARG A 19 -7.42 -11.11 3.69
N ILE A 20 -8.53 -10.74 3.06
CA ILE A 20 -8.53 -10.03 1.77
C ILE A 20 -9.21 -8.68 1.92
N GLY A 21 -8.56 -7.64 1.41
CA GLY A 21 -9.09 -6.28 1.39
C GLY A 21 -8.54 -5.48 0.22
N LYS A 22 -9.10 -4.30 0.01
CA LYS A 22 -8.70 -3.36 -1.04
C LYS A 22 -7.74 -2.33 -0.46
N ILE A 23 -6.61 -2.08 -1.13
CA ILE A 23 -5.72 -0.98 -0.77
C ILE A 23 -6.46 0.33 -1.02
N THR A 24 -6.64 1.13 0.02
CA THR A 24 -7.32 2.43 -0.06
C THR A 24 -6.36 3.60 0.10
N GLU A 25 -5.22 3.38 0.75
CA GLU A 25 -4.22 4.42 0.97
C GLU A 25 -2.83 3.82 1.21
N VAL A 26 -1.80 4.64 0.98
CA VAL A 26 -0.44 4.43 1.45
C VAL A 26 -0.05 5.63 2.31
N SER A 27 0.64 5.40 3.41
CA SER A 27 1.01 6.43 4.37
C SER A 27 2.31 6.07 5.09
N SER A 28 2.84 7.00 5.86
CA SER A 28 4.08 6.80 6.59
C SER A 28 4.08 7.58 7.91
N ASP A 29 4.74 7.04 8.93
CA ASP A 29 4.96 7.71 10.22
C ASP A 29 5.94 8.90 10.12
N MET A 30 6.62 9.07 8.98
CA MET A 30 7.50 10.21 8.76
C MET A 30 6.72 11.45 8.33
N ASP A 31 6.75 12.52 9.15
CA ASP A 31 6.15 13.83 8.83
C ASP A 31 6.55 14.39 7.46
N SER A 32 7.75 14.06 6.96
CA SER A 32 8.21 14.54 5.65
C SER A 32 7.53 13.89 4.45
N TYR A 33 6.77 12.81 4.65
CA TYR A 33 6.08 12.03 3.62
C TYR A 33 4.56 12.32 3.65
N GLU A 34 4.20 13.61 3.58
CA GLU A 34 2.80 14.07 3.68
C GLU A 34 1.92 13.57 2.53
N ASP A 35 2.48 13.44 1.33
CA ASP A 35 1.77 13.07 0.10
C ASP A 35 2.46 11.85 -0.51
N MET A 36 1.74 10.74 -0.59
CA MET A 36 2.26 9.44 -0.97
C MET A 36 1.37 8.76 -2.00
N GLU A 37 2.03 8.02 -2.91
CA GLU A 37 1.38 7.21 -3.93
C GLU A 37 1.97 5.81 -3.91
N LEU A 38 1.16 4.79 -4.19
CA LEU A 38 1.63 3.43 -4.40
C LEU A 38 1.49 3.12 -5.89
N LYS A 39 2.63 2.93 -6.55
CA LYS A 39 2.68 2.63 -7.98
C LYS A 39 3.49 1.37 -8.24
N ASP A 40 2.84 0.37 -8.85
CA ASP A 40 3.44 -0.91 -9.23
C ASP A 40 4.20 -1.59 -8.08
N GLY A 41 3.68 -1.49 -6.86
CA GLY A 41 4.26 -2.03 -5.63
C GLY A 41 5.36 -1.19 -5.01
N VAL A 42 5.65 -0.01 -5.57
CA VAL A 42 6.65 0.92 -5.05
C VAL A 42 5.94 2.09 -4.36
N PRO A 43 6.13 2.28 -3.04
CA PRO A 43 5.66 3.49 -2.37
C PRO A 43 6.55 4.67 -2.77
N LEU A 44 5.91 5.77 -3.15
CA LEU A 44 6.55 7.03 -3.49
C LEU A 44 6.05 8.11 -2.54
N TYR A 45 6.91 9.09 -2.26
CA TYR A 45 6.51 10.32 -1.57
C TYR A 45 6.79 11.53 -2.44
N TYR A 46 5.98 12.58 -2.30
CA TYR A 46 6.17 13.83 -3.02
C TYR A 46 7.33 14.63 -2.41
N SER A 47 8.44 14.75 -3.15
CA SER A 47 9.55 15.59 -2.74
C SER A 47 9.25 17.06 -3.07
N LYS A 48 8.89 17.88 -2.08
CA LYS A 48 8.71 19.34 -2.25
C LYS A 48 9.94 20.02 -2.88
N LYS A 49 11.14 19.52 -2.56
CA LYS A 49 12.41 20.03 -3.12
C LYS A 49 12.57 19.72 -4.61
N LEU A 50 12.23 18.50 -5.04
CA LEU A 50 12.37 18.07 -6.43
C LEU A 50 11.10 18.29 -7.27
N LYS A 51 9.99 18.68 -6.61
CA LYS A 51 8.65 18.87 -7.18
C LYS A 51 8.15 17.66 -7.97
N ARG A 52 8.43 16.46 -7.46
CA ARG A 52 8.03 15.18 -8.06
C ARG A 52 7.98 14.06 -7.02
N TYR A 53 7.24 13.02 -7.34
CA TYR A 53 7.28 11.76 -6.59
C TYR A 53 8.61 11.06 -6.76
N VAL A 54 9.13 10.54 -5.66
CA VAL A 54 10.36 9.75 -5.62
C VAL A 54 10.14 8.50 -4.77
N PRO A 55 10.77 7.36 -5.10
CA PRO A 55 10.65 6.15 -4.31
C PRO A 55 11.09 6.37 -2.87
N VAL A 56 10.37 5.74 -1.93
CA VAL A 56 10.84 5.62 -0.55
C VAL A 56 12.11 4.77 -0.55
N LYS A 57 13.10 5.19 0.25
CA LYS A 57 14.36 4.46 0.40
C LYS A 57 14.15 3.24 1.29
N ASP A 58 14.81 2.13 0.98
CA ASP A 58 14.71 0.87 1.72
C ASP A 58 14.85 1.03 3.24
N LYS A 59 15.79 1.89 3.69
CA LYS A 59 16.02 2.18 5.12
C LYS A 59 14.88 2.91 5.85
N ASN A 60 13.88 3.39 5.11
CA ASN A 60 12.69 4.06 5.62
C ASN A 60 11.43 3.28 5.21
N MET A 61 11.56 2.06 4.69
CA MET A 61 10.40 1.25 4.26
C MET A 61 9.59 0.75 5.46
N ASP A 62 10.25 0.57 6.60
CA ASP A 62 9.68 0.21 7.90
C ASP A 62 8.76 1.29 8.49
N THR A 63 8.77 2.50 7.92
CA THR A 63 7.83 3.56 8.30
C THR A 63 6.60 3.60 7.40
N VAL A 64 6.56 2.82 6.32
CA VAL A 64 5.50 2.86 5.30
C VAL A 64 4.47 1.77 5.56
N PHE A 65 3.21 2.15 5.59
CA PHE A 65 2.08 1.24 5.76
C PHE A 65 0.95 1.54 4.76
N LEU A 66 0.10 0.54 4.55
CA LEU A 66 -1.08 0.59 3.70
C LEU A 66 -2.34 0.54 4.55
N GLY A 67 -3.31 1.37 4.22
CA GLY A 67 -4.68 1.20 4.68
C GLY A 67 -5.40 0.24 3.76
N VAL A 68 -5.88 -0.88 4.30
CA VAL A 68 -6.55 -1.96 3.57
C VAL A 68 -7.96 -2.13 4.09
N THR A 69 -8.94 -1.82 3.25
CA THR A 69 -10.36 -1.82 3.62
C THR A 69 -11.05 -3.10 3.14
N SER A 70 -11.84 -3.73 4.01
CA SER A 70 -12.62 -4.93 3.68
C SER A 70 -13.61 -4.66 2.54
N LYS A 71 -13.98 -5.70 1.78
CA LYS A 71 -14.92 -5.57 0.64
C LYS A 71 -16.26 -4.88 0.98
N ASN A 72 -16.71 -4.98 2.23
CA ASN A 72 -17.95 -4.36 2.70
C ASN A 72 -17.76 -2.94 3.29
N GLY A 73 -16.54 -2.40 3.28
CA GLY A 73 -16.22 -1.06 3.77
C GLY A 73 -16.30 -0.87 5.28
N LYS A 74 -16.52 -1.93 6.07
CA LYS A 74 -16.77 -1.83 7.52
C LYS A 74 -15.52 -1.86 8.39
N ARG A 75 -14.39 -2.32 7.83
CA ARG A 75 -13.12 -2.46 8.55
C ARG A 75 -12.00 -1.97 7.65
N THR A 76 -11.12 -1.18 8.23
CA THR A 76 -9.84 -0.82 7.63
C THR A 76 -8.75 -1.32 8.57
N ASP A 77 -7.91 -2.21 8.05
CA ASP A 77 -6.70 -2.69 8.71
C ASP A 77 -5.52 -1.88 8.17
N TYR A 78 -4.51 -1.65 9.02
CA TYR A 78 -3.27 -0.98 8.63
C TYR A 78 -2.15 -2.01 8.65
N ILE A 79 -1.46 -2.18 7.54
CA ILE A 79 -0.44 -3.21 7.36
C ILE A 79 0.84 -2.65 6.76
N TYR A 80 1.98 -3.25 7.08
CA TYR A 80 3.24 -2.97 6.42
C TYR A 80 3.31 -3.65 5.05
N MET A 81 4.24 -3.18 4.22
CA MET A 81 4.43 -3.69 2.85
C MET A 81 4.84 -5.17 2.81
N ASP A 82 5.51 -5.67 3.84
CA ASP A 82 5.99 -7.05 3.97
C ASP A 82 4.94 -8.03 4.52
N GLU A 83 3.83 -7.52 5.07
CA GLU A 83 2.68 -8.32 5.51
C GLU A 83 1.77 -8.74 4.34
N ILE A 84 2.02 -8.21 3.13
CA ILE A 84 1.30 -8.60 1.92
C ILE A 84 1.78 -9.97 1.44
N LEU A 85 0.87 -10.93 1.42
CA LEU A 85 1.12 -12.28 0.91
C LEU A 85 0.92 -12.35 -0.60
N ARG A 86 -0.18 -11.76 -1.11
CA ARG A 86 -0.53 -11.74 -2.53
C ARG A 86 -1.28 -10.48 -2.93
N CYS A 87 -1.20 -10.18 -4.22
CA CYS A 87 -1.86 -9.05 -4.85
C CYS A 87 -2.71 -9.53 -6.03
N PHE A 88 -3.95 -9.07 -6.09
CA PHE A 88 -4.88 -9.34 -7.18
C PHE A 88 -5.22 -8.00 -7.84
N LYS A 89 -4.79 -7.87 -9.09
CA LYS A 89 -5.19 -6.73 -9.92
C LYS A 89 -6.67 -6.87 -10.24
N GLU A 90 -7.43 -5.80 -10.06
CA GLU A 90 -8.74 -5.73 -10.68
C GLU A 90 -8.49 -5.72 -12.20
N ASN A 91 -9.04 -6.69 -12.94
CA ASN A 91 -8.68 -6.92 -14.34
C ASN A 91 -8.70 -5.60 -15.14
N GLU A 92 -7.54 -5.17 -15.65
CA GLU A 92 -7.51 -4.44 -16.91
C GLU A 92 -7.96 -5.46 -17.97
N ASP A 93 -9.27 -5.61 -18.14
CA ASP A 93 -9.80 -6.20 -19.37
C ASP A 93 -9.29 -5.34 -20.52
N GLU A 94 -8.34 -5.89 -21.26
CA GLU A 94 -7.86 -5.38 -22.53
C GLU A 94 -9.07 -5.05 -23.42
N GLY A 95 -9.22 -3.76 -23.74
CA GLY A 95 -10.19 -3.24 -24.71
C GLY A 95 -9.48 -2.46 -25.81
#